data_AF-A0A849QRX1-F1
#
_entry.id   AF-A0A849QRX1-F1
#
_cell.length_a   1.000
_cell.length_b   1.000
_cell.length_c   1.000
_cell.angle_alpha   90.00
_cell.angle_beta   90.00
_cell.angle_gamma   90.00
#
_symmetry.space_group_name_H-M   'P 1'
#
loop_
_entity.id
_entity.type
_entity.pdbx_description
1 polymer ?
#
loop_
_entity_poly.entity_id
_entity_poly.type
_entity_poly.pdbx_seq_one_letter_code
_entity_poly.pdbx_strand_id
1 'polypeptide(L)'
;MIKMDLSSKIYEIIRELDLKEVQRWTALSILVGIVGGIVAIIFYSGLYYATYYLLGGIGGYFPITPRGDVDLLPVVTGEPNRLLLVLLPMLGGLVAGYLVYRFAPEAEGHGTDSVIDSYHQKQ
;
A
#
# COMPACT_ATOMS: atom_id res chain seq x y z
N MET A 1 35.48 -32.37 -19.97
CA MET A 1 34.59 -31.84 -18.93
C MET A 1 34.80 -30.33 -18.88
N ILE A 2 33.84 -29.58 -19.43
CA ILE A 2 33.98 -28.18 -19.88
C ILE A 2 34.16 -27.25 -18.67
N LYS A 3 35.32 -26.60 -18.54
CA LYS A 3 35.51 -25.44 -17.67
C LYS A 3 34.90 -24.24 -18.38
N MET A 4 33.66 -23.91 -18.03
CA MET A 4 33.00 -22.72 -18.52
C MET A 4 33.49 -21.54 -17.68
N ASP A 5 34.22 -20.61 -18.31
CA ASP A 5 34.85 -19.47 -17.64
C ASP A 5 33.80 -18.44 -17.22
N LEU A 6 33.89 -17.95 -15.98
CA LEU A 6 32.88 -17.04 -15.41
C LEU A 6 32.82 -15.72 -16.18
N SER A 7 33.98 -15.27 -16.68
CA SER A 7 34.08 -14.08 -17.53
C SER A 7 33.29 -14.21 -18.83
N SER A 8 33.35 -15.37 -19.50
CA SER A 8 32.66 -15.52 -20.80
C SER A 8 31.14 -15.45 -20.63
N LYS A 9 30.60 -15.99 -19.53
CA LYS A 9 29.19 -15.86 -19.17
C LYS A 9 28.76 -14.42 -18.91
N ILE A 10 29.59 -13.64 -18.23
CA ILE A 10 29.30 -12.24 -17.93
C ILE A 10 29.25 -11.41 -19.23
N TYR A 11 30.17 -11.64 -20.16
CA TYR A 11 30.15 -10.98 -21.46
C TYR A 11 28.93 -11.37 -22.30
N GLU A 12 28.48 -12.62 -22.24
CA GLU A 12 27.25 -13.08 -22.90
C GLU A 12 26.02 -12.35 -22.36
N ILE A 13 25.88 -12.28 -21.03
CA ILE A 13 24.77 -11.58 -20.37
C ILE A 13 24.78 -10.08 -20.72
N ILE A 14 25.93 -9.42 -20.65
CA ILE A 14 26.03 -7.98 -20.97
C ILE A 14 25.72 -7.71 -22.44
N ARG A 15 26.00 -8.66 -23.33
CA ARG A 15 25.72 -8.53 -24.76
C ARG A 15 24.24 -8.79 -25.10
N GLU A 16 23.55 -9.63 -24.31
CA GLU A 16 22.10 -9.84 -24.39
C GLU A 16 21.30 -8.70 -23.75
N LEU A 17 21.88 -7.98 -22.80
CA LEU A 17 21.26 -6.80 -22.20
C LEU A 17 21.31 -5.61 -23.17
N ASP A 18 20.16 -5.27 -23.76
CA ASP A 18 20.01 -3.95 -24.40
C ASP A 18 20.04 -2.87 -23.32
N LEU A 19 21.20 -2.23 -23.15
CA LEU A 19 21.43 -1.19 -22.16
C LEU A 19 20.41 -0.05 -22.24
N LYS A 20 19.88 0.26 -23.44
CA LYS A 20 18.86 1.31 -23.60
C LYS A 20 17.53 0.87 -23.03
N GLU A 21 17.17 -0.39 -23.23
CA GLU A 21 15.93 -0.97 -22.71
C GLU A 21 15.99 -1.07 -21.18
N VAL A 22 17.09 -1.60 -20.64
CA VAL A 22 17.31 -1.70 -19.18
C VAL A 22 17.22 -0.31 -18.55
N GLN A 23 17.90 0.69 -19.10
CA GLN A 23 17.86 2.06 -18.56
C GLN A 23 16.45 2.63 -18.52
N ARG A 24 15.66 2.42 -19.59
CA ARG A 24 14.28 2.90 -19.67
C ARG A 24 13.39 2.23 -18.62
N TRP A 25 13.44 0.91 -18.52
CA TRP A 25 12.62 0.17 -17.55
C TRP A 25 13.03 0.46 -16.10
N THR A 26 14.34 0.58 -15.82
CA THR A 26 14.82 0.98 -14.50
C THR A 26 14.29 2.36 -14.10
N ALA A 27 14.33 3.34 -15.01
CA ALA A 27 13.82 4.69 -14.73
C ALA A 27 12.31 4.68 -14.43
N LEU A 28 11.53 3.92 -15.21
CA LEU A 28 10.09 3.77 -14.99
C LEU A 28 9.79 3.09 -13.65
N SER A 29 10.50 2.02 -13.30
CA SER A 29 10.31 1.31 -12.03
C SER A 29 10.62 2.19 -10.81
N ILE A 30 11.66 3.02 -10.88
CA ILE A 30 11.97 4.00 -9.83
C ILE A 30 10.81 5.01 -9.69
N LEU A 31 10.32 5.54 -10.81
CA LEU A 31 9.19 6.48 -10.80
C LEU A 31 7.94 5.87 -10.17
N VAL A 32 7.58 4.64 -10.56
CA VAL A 32 6.44 3.89 -10.00
C VAL A 32 6.63 3.69 -8.50
N GLY A 33 7.83 3.33 -8.04
CA GLY A 33 8.14 3.18 -6.62
C GLY A 33 7.97 4.48 -5.83
N ILE A 34 8.44 5.62 -6.37
CA ILE A 34 8.27 6.93 -5.74
C ILE A 34 6.79 7.29 -5.61
N VAL A 35 6.01 7.15 -6.69
CA VAL A 35 4.58 7.47 -6.69
C VAL A 35 3.83 6.56 -5.72
N GLY A 36 4.09 5.24 -5.75
CA GLY A 36 3.49 4.28 -4.83
C GLY A 36 3.83 4.58 -3.36
N GLY A 37 5.09 4.97 -3.09
CA GLY A 37 5.52 5.38 -1.75
C GLY A 37 4.79 6.62 -1.25
N ILE A 38 4.62 7.65 -2.10
CA ILE A 38 3.87 8.86 -1.75
C ILE A 38 2.41 8.54 -1.45
N VAL A 39 1.76 7.72 -2.28
CA VAL A 39 0.37 7.29 -2.07
C VAL A 39 0.24 6.52 -0.76
N ALA A 40 1.17 5.62 -0.47
CA ALA A 40 1.17 4.85 0.78
C ALA A 40 1.32 5.76 2.01
N ILE A 41 2.19 6.77 1.96
CA ILE A 41 2.35 7.76 3.05
C ILE A 41 1.05 8.53 3.27
N ILE A 42 0.45 9.06 2.19
CA ILE A 42 -0.81 9.80 2.28
C ILE A 42 -1.92 8.93 2.88
N PHE A 43 -2.04 7.69 2.42
CA PHE A 43 -3.05 6.75 2.91
C PHE A 43 -2.84 6.41 4.39
N TYR A 44 -1.60 6.09 4.79
CA TYR A 44 -1.26 5.80 6.19
C TYR A 44 -1.51 7.01 7.10
N SER A 45 -1.10 8.21 6.70
CA SER A 45 -1.39 9.44 7.45
C SER A 45 -2.89 9.69 7.55
N GLY A 46 -3.66 9.47 6.48
CA GLY A 46 -5.11 9.57 6.49
C GLY A 46 -5.76 8.60 7.48
N LEU A 47 -5.29 7.35 7.52
CA LEU A 47 -5.76 6.34 8.47
C LEU A 47 -5.43 6.73 9.92
N TYR A 48 -4.24 7.28 10.17
CA TYR A 48 -3.85 7.79 11.49
C TYR A 48 -4.81 8.89 11.97
N TYR A 49 -5.04 9.92 11.13
CA TYR A 49 -5.96 11.01 11.49
C TYR A 49 -7.40 10.54 11.64
N ALA A 50 -7.88 9.65 10.77
CA ALA A 50 -9.22 9.08 10.88
C ALA A 50 -9.37 8.31 12.20
N THR A 51 -8.37 7.52 12.58
CA THR A 51 -8.36 6.78 13.85
C THR A 51 -8.36 7.73 15.04
N TYR A 52 -7.50 8.75 15.02
CA TYR A 52 -7.40 9.72 16.11
C TYR A 52 -8.69 10.52 16.28
N TYR A 53 -9.24 11.10 15.21
CA TYR A 53 -10.42 11.97 15.30
C TYR A 53 -11.73 11.19 15.44
N LEU A 54 -11.91 10.11 14.68
CA LEU A 54 -13.15 9.33 14.70
C LEU A 54 -13.15 8.39 15.90
N LEU A 55 -12.18 7.48 16.00
CA LEU A 55 -12.14 6.48 17.08
C LEU A 55 -11.80 7.12 18.43
N GLY A 56 -10.79 7.99 18.47
CA GLY A 56 -10.38 8.71 19.69
C GLY A 56 -11.34 9.83 20.06
N GLY A 57 -11.48 10.83 19.18
CA GLY A 57 -12.28 12.04 19.45
C GLY A 57 -13.78 11.77 19.63
N ILE A 58 -14.40 11.00 18.73
CA ILE A 58 -15.83 10.70 18.79
C ILE A 58 -16.10 9.41 19.58
N GLY A 59 -15.33 8.35 19.33
CA GLY A 59 -15.51 7.04 19.95
C GLY A 59 -14.93 6.92 21.38
N GLY A 60 -14.10 7.87 21.81
CA GLY A 60 -13.44 7.83 23.12
C GLY A 60 -12.37 6.76 23.26
N TYR A 61 -11.91 6.16 22.16
CA TYR A 61 -10.94 5.06 22.16
C TYR A 61 -9.69 5.42 21.37
N PHE A 62 -8.57 5.54 22.08
CA PHE A 62 -7.25 5.74 21.50
C PHE A 62 -6.51 4.40 21.50
N PRO A 63 -6.34 3.73 20.34
CA PRO A 63 -5.61 2.48 20.26
C PRO A 63 -4.13 2.68 20.63
N ILE A 64 -3.51 1.63 21.14
CA ILE A 64 -2.09 1.64 21.49
C ILE A 64 -1.29 1.64 20.19
N THR A 65 -0.43 2.64 20.03
CA THR A 65 0.43 2.77 18.87
C THR A 65 1.46 1.64 18.82
N PRO A 66 1.71 1.03 17.63
CA PRO A 66 2.70 -0.03 17.49
C PRO A 66 4.07 0.38 18.02
N ARG A 67 4.79 -0.59 18.60
CA ARG A 67 6.09 -0.33 19.21
C ARG A 67 7.10 0.11 18.14
N GLY A 68 7.55 1.36 18.22
CA GLY A 68 8.51 1.95 17.28
C GLY A 68 7.93 3.10 16.45
N ASP A 69 6.61 3.25 16.42
CA ASP A 69 5.95 4.41 15.81
C ASP A 69 5.91 5.58 16.81
N VAL A 70 6.02 6.80 16.27
CA VAL A 70 5.90 8.03 17.06
C VAL A 70 4.48 8.57 16.97
N ASP A 71 3.87 8.80 18.13
CA ASP A 71 2.58 9.48 18.17
C ASP A 71 2.75 10.94 17.75
N LEU A 72 2.10 11.31 16.65
CA LEU A 72 2.10 12.67 16.13
C LEU A 72 1.16 13.59 16.93
N LEU A 73 0.19 13.01 17.62
CA LEU A 73 -0.84 13.71 18.39
C LEU A 73 -0.87 13.20 19.84
N PRO A 74 -1.20 14.07 20.81
CA PRO A 74 -1.26 13.67 22.21
C PRO A 74 -2.41 12.69 22.46
N VAL A 75 -2.11 11.59 23.14
CA VAL A 75 -3.12 10.63 23.59
C VAL A 75 -3.87 11.22 24.79
N VAL A 76 -5.20 11.28 24.70
CA VAL A 76 -6.07 11.71 25.79
C VAL A 76 -6.78 10.48 26.36
N THR A 77 -6.93 10.42 27.68
CA THR A 77 -7.76 9.39 28.31
C THR A 77 -9.23 9.74 28.11
N GLY A 78 -9.90 9.04 27.21
CA GLY A 78 -11.36 9.09 27.03
C GLY A 78 -12.02 7.81 27.57
N GLU A 79 -13.29 7.92 27.95
CA GLU A 79 -14.13 6.76 28.24
C GLU A 79 -14.73 6.23 26.92
N PRO A 80 -14.40 5.00 26.50
CA PRO A 80 -14.82 4.48 25.20
C PRO A 80 -16.34 4.26 25.13
N ASN A 81 -17.00 4.89 24.16
CA ASN A 81 -18.41 4.65 23.90
C ASN A 81 -18.57 3.39 23.04
N ARG A 82 -18.96 2.29 23.68
CA ARG A 82 -19.10 0.97 23.05
C ARG A 82 -20.00 0.97 21.80
N LEU A 83 -21.05 1.79 21.79
CA LEU A 83 -21.95 1.86 20.63
C LEU A 83 -21.26 2.55 19.46
N LEU A 84 -20.57 3.67 19.72
CA LEU A 84 -19.84 4.41 18.68
C LEU A 84 -18.66 3.61 18.12
N LEU A 85 -18.01 2.78 18.94
CA LEU A 85 -16.93 1.89 18.48
C LEU A 85 -17.40 0.83 17.48
N VAL A 86 -18.69 0.48 17.47
CA VAL A 86 -19.26 -0.42 16.47
C VAL A 86 -19.81 0.37 15.29
N LEU A 87 -20.50 1.49 15.55
CA LEU A 87 -21.12 2.29 14.50
C LEU A 87 -20.09 2.98 13.59
N LEU A 88 -18.97 3.47 14.13
CA LEU A 88 -17.97 4.17 13.33
C LEU A 88 -17.32 3.27 12.26
N PRO A 89 -16.77 2.08 12.58
CA PRO A 89 -16.27 1.17 11.56
C PRO A 89 -17.37 0.65 10.63
N MET A 90 -18.59 0.42 11.14
CA MET A 90 -19.72 -0.03 10.33
C MET A 90 -20.06 1.01 9.25
N LEU A 91 -20.21 2.28 9.62
CA LEU A 91 -20.48 3.36 8.68
C LEU A 91 -19.31 3.59 7.72
N GLY A 92 -18.08 3.55 8.22
CA GLY A 92 -16.88 3.63 7.38
C GLY A 92 -16.84 2.53 6.33
N GLY A 93 -17.13 1.29 6.73
CA GLY A 93 -17.22 0.14 5.83
C GLY A 93 -18.35 0.25 4.81
N LEU A 94 -19.53 0.76 5.21
CA LEU A 94 -20.64 1.01 4.29
C LEU A 94 -20.30 2.07 3.23
N VAL A 95 -19.66 3.17 3.65
CA VAL A 95 -19.21 4.22 2.71
C VAL A 95 -18.14 3.68 1.78
N ALA A 96 -17.14 2.96 2.30
CA ALA A 96 -16.10 2.33 1.50
C ALA A 96 -16.68 1.34 0.49
N GLY A 97 -17.60 0.46 0.92
CA GLY A 97 -18.28 -0.48 0.06
C GLY A 97 -19.12 0.19 -1.02
N TYR A 98 -19.84 1.26 -0.69
CA TYR A 98 -20.58 2.06 -1.66
C TYR A 98 -19.65 2.68 -2.72
N LEU A 99 -18.52 3.24 -2.30
CA LEU A 99 -17.54 3.83 -3.21
C LEU A 99 -16.95 2.79 -4.17
N VAL A 100 -16.52 1.64 -3.66
CA VAL A 100 -15.97 0.54 -4.48
C VAL A 100 -17.03 0.04 -5.46
N TYR A 101 -18.21 -0.33 -4.96
CA TYR A 101 -19.28 -0.88 -5.78
C TYR A 101 -19.74 0.07 -6.89
N ARG A 102 -19.75 1.39 -6.63
CA ARG A 102 -20.27 2.37 -7.58
C ARG A 102 -19.25 2.86 -8.60
N PHE A 103 -17.98 3.02 -8.20
CA PHE A 103 -16.97 3.74 -8.98
C PHE A 103 -15.81 2.87 -9.46
N ALA A 104 -15.40 1.85 -8.70
CA ALA A 104 -14.23 1.03 -9.02
C ALA A 104 -14.45 -0.41 -8.52
N PRO A 105 -15.37 -1.19 -9.14
CA PRO A 105 -15.66 -2.55 -8.72
C PRO A 105 -14.42 -3.47 -8.82
N GLU A 106 -13.46 -3.15 -9.69
CA GLU A 106 -12.18 -3.85 -9.80
C GLU A 106 -11.26 -3.69 -8.58
N ALA A 107 -11.56 -2.72 -7.70
CA ALA A 107 -10.86 -2.51 -6.44
C ALA A 107 -11.42 -3.35 -5.28
N GLU A 108 -12.36 -4.27 -5.56
CA GLU A 108 -12.85 -5.22 -4.57
C GLU A 108 -11.73 -6.19 -4.10
N GLY A 109 -11.76 -6.53 -2.81
CA GLY A 109 -10.83 -7.48 -2.21
C GLY A 109 -9.44 -6.91 -1.92
N HIS A 110 -8.41 -7.77 -1.98
CA HIS A 110 -7.04 -7.40 -1.63
C HIS A 110 -6.27 -6.69 -2.76
N GLY A 111 -6.80 -6.71 -3.99
CA GLY A 111 -6.15 -6.16 -5.19
C GLY A 111 -4.96 -6.97 -5.73
N THR A 112 -4.44 -7.95 -4.98
CA THR A 112 -3.33 -8.82 -5.43
C THR A 112 -3.72 -9.66 -6.65
N ASP A 113 -4.96 -10.16 -6.68
CA ASP A 113 -5.46 -10.98 -7.78
C ASP A 113 -5.56 -10.15 -9.07
N SER A 114 -6.03 -8.91 -8.99
CA SER A 114 -6.06 -7.97 -10.11
C SER A 114 -4.66 -7.66 -10.65
N VAL A 115 -3.65 -7.57 -9.76
CA VAL A 115 -2.24 -7.43 -10.16
C VAL A 115 -1.77 -8.69 -10.87
N ILE A 116 -2.00 -9.88 -10.30
CA ILE A 116 -1.61 -11.16 -10.92
C ILE A 116 -2.28 -11.30 -12.30
N ASP A 117 -3.58 -11.05 -12.41
CA ASP A 117 -4.34 -11.14 -13.65
C ASP A 117 -3.81 -10.17 -14.71
N SER A 118 -3.38 -8.96 -14.31
CA SER A 118 -2.77 -8.00 -15.23
C SER A 118 -1.48 -8.49 -15.91
N TYR A 119 -0.76 -9.41 -15.27
CA TYR A 119 0.41 -10.09 -15.85
C TYR A 119 0.05 -11.30 -16.72
N HIS A 120 -1.13 -11.91 -16.54
CA HIS A 120 -1.54 -13.15 -17.22
C HIS A 120 -2.53 -12.92 -18.38
N GLN A 121 -3.36 -11.88 -18.34
CA GLN A 121 -4.42 -11.59 -19.33
C GLN A 121 -4.12 -10.43 -20.30
N LYS A 122 -2.84 -10.14 -20.58
CA LYS A 122 -2.42 -9.18 -21.63
C LYS A 122 -1.14 -9.58 -22.37
N GLN A 123 -0.99 -10.87 -22.66
CA GLN A 123 -0.15 -11.31 -23.80
C GLN A 123 -1.06 -11.63 -24.99
#